data_AF-A0A482M1H2-F1
#
_entry.id   AF-A0A482M1H2-F1
#
_cell.length_a   1.000
_cell.length_b   1.000
_cell.length_c   1.000
_cell.angle_alpha   90.00
_cell.angle_beta   90.00
_cell.angle_gamma   90.00
#
_symmetry.space_group_name_H-M   'P 1'
#
loop_
_entity.id
_entity.type
_entity.pdbx_description
1 polymer ?
#
loop_
_entity_poly.entity_id
_entity_poly.type
_entity_poly.pdbx_seq_one_letter_code
_entity_poly.pdbx_strand_id
1 'polypeptide(L)'
;MHTRNVNVRTAAQESSRKMGENTVNTAAMLGDLPPMPGLALRIKWGMARVMLAIDQAKAEDEMTDAQIEAQFEGYHDFSAGENTPPHMITDVPELASAWKDGWHTAASFAETAACSECQNDSGDPCSIHG
;
A
#
# COMPACT_ATOMS: atom_id res chain seq x y z
N MET A 1 36.66 -2.22 -56.98
CA MET A 1 35.40 -2.56 -56.27
C MET A 1 35.23 -4.08 -56.31
N HIS A 2 35.29 -4.74 -55.16
CA HIS A 2 35.19 -6.21 -55.04
C HIS A 2 34.07 -6.54 -54.06
N THR A 3 32.93 -6.99 -54.58
CA THR A 3 31.81 -7.48 -53.78
C THR A 3 32.04 -8.94 -53.42
N ARG A 4 32.30 -9.23 -52.14
CA ARG A 4 32.29 -10.59 -51.60
C ARG A 4 30.83 -11.00 -51.36
N ASN A 5 30.34 -11.96 -52.15
CA ASN A 5 29.12 -12.69 -51.88
C ASN A 5 29.31 -13.56 -50.64
N VAL A 6 28.45 -13.42 -49.63
CA VAL A 6 28.38 -14.34 -48.49
C VAL A 6 27.18 -15.25 -48.70
N ASN A 7 27.46 -16.55 -48.83
CA ASN A 7 26.49 -17.61 -49.03
C ASN A 7 25.76 -17.91 -47.71
N VAL A 8 24.44 -17.69 -47.66
CA VAL A 8 23.61 -17.61 -46.44
C VAL A 8 23.25 -18.98 -45.83
N ARG A 9 23.84 -20.10 -46.26
CA ARG A 9 23.29 -21.44 -45.93
C ARG A 9 24.16 -22.40 -45.11
N THR A 10 25.29 -22.00 -44.54
CA THR A 10 26.16 -22.99 -43.89
C THR A 10 26.90 -22.50 -42.63
N ALA A 11 26.18 -21.99 -41.64
CA ALA A 11 26.72 -21.85 -40.27
C ALA A 11 25.68 -22.08 -39.16
N ALA A 12 24.51 -22.63 -39.51
CA ALA A 12 23.48 -23.01 -38.55
C ALA A 12 23.77 -24.39 -37.94
N GLN A 13 24.97 -24.64 -37.39
CA GLN A 13 25.19 -25.89 -36.67
C GLN A 13 26.43 -25.95 -35.76
N GLU A 14 26.84 -24.87 -35.09
CA GLU A 14 27.98 -25.01 -34.14
C GLU A 14 27.99 -23.93 -33.05
N SER A 15 26.95 -23.93 -32.20
CA SER A 15 27.08 -23.35 -30.86
C SER A 15 26.18 -24.07 -29.86
N SER A 16 26.24 -25.40 -29.90
CA SER A 16 25.86 -26.24 -28.77
C SER A 16 26.99 -26.21 -27.74
N ARG A 17 27.03 -25.15 -26.92
CA ARG A 17 27.83 -25.11 -25.69
C ARG A 17 27.00 -24.46 -24.59
N LYS A 18 26.36 -25.35 -23.82
CA LYS A 18 25.90 -25.20 -22.43
C LYS A 18 25.93 -23.76 -21.89
N MET A 19 24.87 -22.99 -22.11
CA MET A 19 24.44 -22.05 -21.07
C MET A 19 23.63 -22.88 -20.09
N GLY A 20 24.19 -23.09 -18.90
CA GLY A 20 23.44 -23.67 -17.79
C GLY A 20 22.18 -22.82 -17.57
N GLU A 21 21.07 -23.51 -17.38
CA GLU A 21 19.83 -22.97 -16.84
C GLU A 21 20.15 -22.27 -15.52
N ASN A 22 20.36 -20.96 -15.59
CA ASN A 22 20.25 -20.06 -14.46
C ASN A 22 19.02 -19.19 -14.69
N THR A 23 17.90 -19.83 -15.05
CA THR A 23 16.56 -19.31 -14.75
C THR A 23 16.40 -19.40 -13.25
N VAL A 24 17.00 -18.46 -12.53
CA VAL A 24 16.55 -18.10 -11.19
C VAL A 24 15.06 -17.82 -11.35
N ASN A 25 14.22 -18.69 -10.77
CA ASN A 25 12.77 -18.52 -10.78
C ASN A 25 12.44 -17.18 -10.12
N THR A 26 12.39 -16.11 -10.91
CA THR A 26 12.07 -14.76 -10.44
C THR A 26 10.70 -14.72 -9.77
N ALA A 27 9.80 -15.63 -10.16
CA ALA A 27 8.51 -15.84 -9.54
C ALA A 27 8.59 -16.35 -8.08
N ALA A 28 9.61 -17.13 -7.72
CA ALA A 28 9.81 -17.60 -6.35
C ALA A 28 10.38 -16.50 -5.43
N MET A 29 11.21 -15.60 -5.97
CA MET A 29 11.77 -14.46 -5.22
C MET A 29 10.74 -13.34 -4.95
N LEU A 30 9.67 -13.26 -5.73
CA LEU A 30 8.58 -12.29 -5.53
C LEU A 30 7.57 -12.72 -4.47
N GLY A 31 7.52 -14.00 -4.12
CA GLY A 31 6.60 -14.55 -3.11
C GLY A 31 7.03 -14.30 -1.66
N ASP A 32 8.31 -13.99 -1.44
CA ASP A 32 8.91 -13.77 -0.12
C ASP A 32 9.18 -12.29 0.20
N LEU A 33 8.77 -11.37 -0.69
CA LEU A 33 8.84 -9.95 -0.36
C LEU A 33 7.78 -9.66 0.71
N PRO A 34 8.17 -9.02 1.84
CA PRO A 34 7.19 -8.59 2.82
C PRO A 34 6.15 -7.70 2.12
N PRO A 35 4.85 -7.83 2.47
CA PRO A 35 3.82 -7.00 1.88
C PRO A 35 4.24 -5.54 1.99
N MET A 36 4.29 -4.81 0.87
CA MET A 36 4.68 -3.41 0.86
C MET A 36 3.56 -2.59 1.52
N PRO A 37 3.73 -2.06 2.75
CA PRO A 37 2.63 -1.44 3.47
C PRO A 37 2.09 -0.24 2.69
N GLY A 38 0.76 -0.09 2.66
CA GLY A 38 0.07 0.95 1.89
C GLY A 38 0.06 0.78 0.36
N LEU A 39 0.62 -0.30 -0.20
CA LEU A 39 0.55 -0.56 -1.64
C LEU A 39 -0.89 -0.72 -2.12
N ALA A 40 -1.72 -1.44 -1.38
CA ALA A 40 -3.12 -1.67 -1.74
C ALA A 40 -3.90 -0.34 -1.80
N LEU A 41 -3.77 0.49 -0.76
CA LEU A 41 -4.33 1.85 -0.74
C LEU A 41 -3.83 2.71 -1.90
N ARG A 42 -2.53 2.65 -2.20
CA ARG A 42 -1.95 3.41 -3.32
C ARG A 42 -2.54 3.00 -4.65
N ILE A 43 -2.72 1.70 -4.88
CA ILE A 43 -3.35 1.18 -6.09
C ILE A 43 -4.80 1.66 -6.17
N LYS A 44 -5.56 1.51 -5.07
CA LYS A 44 -6.97 1.92 -5.00
C LYS A 44 -7.15 3.41 -5.33
N TRP A 45 -6.37 4.27 -4.70
CA TRP A 45 -6.36 5.71 -4.97
C TRP A 45 -5.96 6.04 -6.41
N GLY A 46 -4.92 5.37 -6.94
CA GLY A 46 -4.50 5.52 -8.33
C GLY A 46 -5.62 5.16 -9.31
N MET A 47 -6.36 4.07 -9.06
CA MET A 47 -7.49 3.66 -9.87
C MET A 47 -8.65 4.67 -9.80
N ALA A 48 -8.98 5.17 -8.61
CA ALA A 48 -9.99 6.20 -8.43
C ALA A 48 -9.63 7.50 -9.19
N ARG A 49 -8.35 7.90 -9.19
CA ARG A 49 -7.89 9.05 -9.97
C ARG A 49 -8.01 8.86 -11.48
N VAL A 50 -7.75 7.64 -11.98
CA VAL A 50 -7.95 7.34 -13.40
C VAL A 50 -9.44 7.36 -13.76
N MET A 51 -10.32 6.93 -12.84
CA MET A 51 -11.77 6.93 -13.04
C MET A 51 -12.34 8.33 -13.31
N LEU A 52 -11.70 9.39 -12.82
CA LEU A 52 -12.10 10.78 -13.10
C LEU A 52 -12.22 11.08 -14.60
N ALA A 53 -11.47 10.38 -15.46
CA ALA A 53 -11.53 10.57 -16.90
C ALA A 53 -12.80 9.95 -17.55
N ILE A 54 -13.54 9.13 -16.81
CA ILE A 54 -14.65 8.30 -17.30
C ILE A 54 -15.95 8.65 -16.59
N ASP A 55 -15.92 8.67 -15.25
CA ASP A 55 -17.08 8.87 -14.39
C ASP A 55 -16.64 9.59 -13.11
N GLN A 56 -17.01 10.86 -13.00
CA GLN A 56 -16.62 11.69 -11.87
C GLN A 56 -17.29 11.25 -10.56
N ALA A 57 -18.60 10.96 -10.58
CA ALA A 57 -19.32 10.60 -9.36
C ALA A 57 -18.77 9.29 -8.78
N LYS A 58 -18.55 8.30 -9.66
CA LYS A 58 -17.92 7.05 -9.23
C LYS A 58 -16.49 7.26 -8.72
N ALA A 59 -15.70 8.13 -9.35
CA ALA A 59 -14.35 8.41 -8.89
C ALA A 59 -14.32 9.01 -7.48
N GLU A 60 -15.25 9.92 -7.18
CA GLU A 60 -15.41 10.53 -5.85
C GLU A 60 -15.77 9.48 -4.78
N ASP A 61 -16.68 8.55 -5.11
CA ASP A 61 -17.02 7.43 -4.22
C ASP A 61 -15.81 6.52 -3.94
N GLU A 62 -15.05 6.15 -4.98
CA GLU A 62 -13.88 5.27 -4.85
C GLU A 62 -12.71 5.96 -4.11
N MET A 63 -12.56 7.28 -4.27
CA MET A 63 -11.60 8.08 -3.47
C MET A 63 -11.99 8.11 -2.01
N THR A 64 -13.27 8.29 -1.72
CA THR A 64 -13.81 8.27 -0.34
C THR A 64 -13.59 6.89 0.29
N ASP A 65 -13.85 5.82 -0.46
CA ASP A 65 -13.64 4.45 0.00
C ASP A 65 -12.15 4.13 0.27
N ALA A 66 -11.23 4.73 -0.49
CA ALA A 66 -9.80 4.63 -0.20
C ALA A 66 -9.39 5.40 1.06
N GLN A 67 -9.99 6.56 1.33
CA GLN A 67 -9.76 7.31 2.58
C GLN A 67 -10.29 6.55 3.80
N ILE A 68 -11.46 5.93 3.70
CA ILE A 68 -12.05 5.10 4.76
C ILE A 68 -11.13 3.92 5.08
N GLU A 69 -10.62 3.21 4.07
CA GLU A 69 -9.64 2.14 4.29
C GLU A 69 -8.34 2.65 4.92
N ALA A 70 -7.84 3.82 4.51
CA ALA A 70 -6.64 4.40 5.11
C ALA A 70 -6.87 4.70 6.61
N GLN A 71 -8.06 5.18 6.97
CA GLN A 71 -8.45 5.37 8.36
C GLN A 71 -8.46 4.05 9.15
N PHE A 72 -9.02 2.99 8.59
CA PHE A 72 -9.00 1.67 9.22
C PHE A 72 -7.57 1.14 9.40
N GLU A 73 -6.71 1.28 8.40
CA GLU A 73 -5.28 0.91 8.53
C GLU A 73 -4.61 1.68 9.67
N GLY A 74 -4.80 3.00 9.76
CA GLY A 74 -4.23 3.80 10.86
C GLY A 74 -4.74 3.39 12.24
N TYR A 75 -6.03 3.04 12.35
CA TYR A 75 -6.61 2.52 13.58
C TYR A 75 -5.95 1.20 14.00
N HIS A 76 -5.72 0.29 13.05
CA HIS A 76 -5.07 -0.99 13.32
C HIS A 76 -3.59 -0.85 13.64
N ASP A 77 -2.88 0.03 12.93
CA ASP A 77 -1.45 0.31 13.09
C ASP A 77 -1.12 0.86 14.48
N PHE A 78 -2.03 1.65 15.08
CA PHE A 78 -1.90 2.06 16.49
C PHE A 78 -1.73 0.86 17.43
N SER A 79 -2.53 -0.19 17.24
CA SER A 79 -2.47 -1.40 18.07
C SER A 79 -1.19 -2.20 17.83
N ALA A 80 -0.56 -2.05 16.67
CA ALA A 80 0.74 -2.61 16.35
C ALA A 80 1.93 -1.77 16.88
N GLY A 81 1.66 -0.58 17.44
CA GLY A 81 2.69 0.35 17.91
C GLY A 81 3.37 1.16 16.80
N GLU A 82 2.79 1.16 15.60
CA GLU A 82 3.27 1.94 14.47
C GLU A 82 2.77 3.38 14.58
N ASN A 83 3.65 4.36 14.34
CA ASN A 83 3.36 5.78 14.62
C ASN A 83 3.44 6.67 13.37
N THR A 84 3.72 6.06 12.21
CA THR A 84 3.93 6.77 10.96
C THR A 84 3.14 6.10 9.84
N PRO A 85 2.50 6.86 8.93
CA PRO A 85 1.79 6.28 7.80
C PRO A 85 2.73 5.43 6.92
N PRO A 86 2.21 4.38 6.27
CA PRO A 86 2.95 3.63 5.28
C PRO A 86 3.57 4.51 4.19
N HIS A 87 4.85 4.27 3.86
CA HIS A 87 5.60 5.11 2.93
C HIS A 87 4.88 5.35 1.58
N MET A 88 4.19 4.33 1.07
CA MET A 88 3.48 4.33 -0.21
C MET A 88 2.31 5.32 -0.31
N ILE A 89 1.83 5.84 0.82
CA ILE A 89 0.73 6.81 0.87
C ILE A 89 1.16 8.18 1.41
N THR A 90 2.41 8.33 1.88
CA THR A 90 2.88 9.58 2.50
C THR A 90 2.88 10.79 1.56
N ASP A 91 3.02 10.55 0.26
CA ASP A 91 2.95 11.56 -0.80
C ASP A 91 1.52 11.83 -1.29
N VAL A 92 0.51 11.17 -0.73
CA VAL A 92 -0.92 11.43 -0.96
C VAL A 92 -1.52 12.07 0.30
N PRO A 93 -1.65 13.41 0.35
CA PRO A 93 -2.09 14.11 1.55
C PRO A 93 -3.42 13.59 2.10
N GLU A 94 -4.36 13.25 1.23
CA GLU A 94 -5.69 12.77 1.58
C GLU A 94 -5.65 11.42 2.33
N LEU A 95 -4.85 10.46 1.82
CA LEU A 95 -4.70 9.17 2.48
C LEU A 95 -3.86 9.28 3.75
N ALA A 96 -2.79 10.07 3.73
CA ALA A 96 -1.94 10.29 4.88
C ALA A 96 -2.70 10.99 6.03
N SER A 97 -3.63 11.90 5.70
CA SER A 97 -4.52 12.52 6.69
C SER A 97 -5.51 11.50 7.24
N ALA A 98 -6.20 10.76 6.38
CA ALA A 98 -7.19 9.78 6.81
C ALA A 98 -6.58 8.69 7.70
N TRP A 99 -5.38 8.21 7.37
CA TRP A 99 -4.62 7.30 8.22
C TRP A 99 -4.35 7.89 9.61
N LYS A 100 -3.89 9.15 9.68
CA LYS A 100 -3.64 9.82 10.97
C LYS A 100 -4.91 9.99 11.78
N ASP A 101 -6.03 10.29 11.14
CA ASP A 101 -7.32 10.42 11.81
C ASP A 101 -7.72 9.09 12.47
N GLY A 102 -7.53 7.97 11.76
CA GLY A 102 -7.78 6.62 12.29
C GLY A 102 -6.88 6.27 13.46
N TRP A 103 -5.58 6.56 13.32
CA TRP A 103 -4.61 6.38 14.39
C TRP A 103 -4.94 7.20 15.64
N HIS A 104 -5.25 8.49 15.48
CA HIS A 104 -5.63 9.37 16.58
C HIS A 104 -6.94 8.95 17.23
N THR A 105 -7.88 8.41 16.46
CA THR A 105 -9.13 7.85 16.99
C THR A 105 -8.83 6.65 17.90
N ALA A 106 -8.01 5.70 17.44
CA ALA A 106 -7.58 4.56 18.24
C ALA A 106 -6.86 4.99 19.52
N ALA A 107 -5.94 5.96 19.40
CA ALA A 107 -5.21 6.51 20.54
C ALA A 107 -6.15 7.16 21.57
N SER A 108 -7.14 7.94 21.12
CA SER A 108 -8.13 8.59 21.99
C SER A 108 -9.01 7.57 22.73
N PHE A 109 -9.38 6.48 22.06
CA PHE A 109 -10.12 5.39 22.71
C PHE A 109 -9.26 4.65 23.73
N ALA A 110 -7.99 4.37 23.40
CA ALA A 110 -7.07 3.75 24.34
C ALA A 110 -6.83 4.64 25.59
N GLU A 111 -6.74 5.95 25.40
CA GLU A 111 -6.62 6.92 26.49
C GLU A 111 -7.86 6.91 27.39
N THR A 112 -9.06 6.99 26.80
CA THR A 112 -10.33 6.94 27.51
C THR A 112 -10.51 5.61 28.27
N ALA A 113 -10.09 4.50 27.66
CA ALA A 113 -10.13 3.18 28.28
C ALA A 113 -9.16 3.04 29.47
N ALA A 114 -8.03 3.76 29.45
CA ALA A 114 -7.06 3.77 30.53
C ALA A 114 -7.40 4.77 31.66
N CYS A 115 -8.36 5.67 31.44
CA CYS A 115 -8.73 6.70 32.40
C CYS A 115 -9.63 6.14 33.52
N SER A 116 -9.15 6.18 34.76
CA SER A 116 -9.90 5.67 35.92
C SER A 116 -11.20 6.45 36.22
N GLU A 117 -11.28 7.73 35.84
CA GLU A 117 -12.53 8.49 35.92
C GLU A 117 -13.54 8.02 34.88
N CYS A 118 -13.12 7.78 33.63
CA CYS A 118 -14.00 7.25 32.58
C CYS A 118 -14.52 5.84 32.90
N GLN A 119 -13.72 5.03 33.60
CA GLN A 119 -14.08 3.66 33.96
C GLN A 119 -14.74 3.55 35.35
N ASN A 120 -15.19 4.66 35.94
CA ASN A 120 -15.88 4.63 37.22
C ASN A 120 -17.38 4.30 37.05
N ASP A 121 -18.00 3.76 38.10
CA ASP A 121 -19.45 3.44 38.11
C ASP A 121 -20.32 4.61 38.60
N SER A 122 -19.78 5.84 38.66
CA SER A 122 -20.49 7.00 39.24
C SER A 122 -21.62 7.50 38.35
N GLY A 123 -21.50 7.31 37.03
CA GLY A 123 -22.38 7.92 36.03
C GLY A 123 -22.14 9.42 35.81
N ASP A 124 -21.17 10.01 36.52
CA ASP A 124 -20.74 11.39 36.30
C ASP A 124 -19.79 11.48 35.10
N PRO A 125 -19.86 12.56 34.29
CA PRO A 125 -18.94 12.77 33.17
C PRO A 125 -17.49 12.89 33.66
N CYS A 126 -16.55 12.37 32.87
CA CYS A 126 -15.13 12.45 33.16
C CYS A 126 -14.65 13.90 33.10
N SER A 127 -13.85 14.34 34.08
CA SER A 127 -13.36 15.72 34.11
C SER A 127 -12.33 16.04 33.03
N ILE A 128 -11.71 14.99 32.46
CA ILE A 128 -10.66 15.07 31.44
C ILE A 128 -11.25 14.93 30.04
N HIS A 129 -12.17 13.98 29.86
CA HIS A 129 -12.65 13.55 28.53
C HIS A 129 -14.07 14.02 28.18
N GLY A 130 -14.83 14.54 29.15
CA GLY A 130 -16.11 15.23 28.93
C GLY A 130 -17.27 14.34 28.52
#